data_AF-A0A7C7PTY3-F1
#
_entry.id   AF-A0A7C7PTY3-F1
#
_cell.length_a   1.000
_cell.length_b   1.000
_cell.length_c   1.000
_cell.angle_alpha   90.00
_cell.angle_beta   90.00
_cell.angle_gamma   90.00
#
_symmetry.space_group_name_H-M   'P 1'
#
loop_
_entity.id
_entity.type
_entity.pdbx_description
1 polymer ?
#
loop_
_entity_poly.entity_id
_entity_poly.type
_entity_poly.pdbx_seq_one_letter_code
_entity_poly.pdbx_strand_id
1 'polypeptide(L)'
;MSDATAKPKNTEPRFVEATVHMTFSQFQIPPVRDALIIGRRAPIGSNALQRALDVLMPEQFRRIEVDHPIIEAILVRESDLRKVPAERFVSLLVDAAQNIMDERDVLRVDVNIEITAIAQLTFDGNSD
;
A
#
# COMPACT_ATOMS: atom_id res chain seq x y z
N MET A 1 71.72 21.25 -16.11
CA MET A 1 71.87 20.16 -17.11
C MET A 1 72.79 19.13 -16.46
N SER A 2 72.47 17.85 -16.26
CA SER A 2 71.46 16.96 -16.83
C SER A 2 71.15 15.83 -15.83
N ASP A 3 70.03 15.17 -16.11
CA ASP A 3 69.23 14.15 -15.43
C ASP A 3 69.88 12.75 -15.24
N ALA A 4 69.41 11.99 -14.23
CA ALA A 4 69.37 10.50 -14.18
C ALA A 4 68.69 9.93 -12.90
N THR A 5 67.35 9.84 -12.94
CA THR A 5 66.48 8.64 -12.74
C THR A 5 66.52 7.68 -11.50
N ALA A 6 65.35 7.65 -10.80
CA ALA A 6 64.53 6.52 -10.26
C ALA A 6 65.03 5.64 -9.07
N LYS A 7 64.20 5.14 -8.11
CA LYS A 7 62.82 4.58 -8.14
C LYS A 7 62.05 4.78 -6.79
N PRO A 8 60.69 4.80 -6.77
CA PRO A 8 59.91 4.86 -5.54
C PRO A 8 59.64 3.48 -4.87
N LYS A 9 59.45 3.51 -3.54
CA LYS A 9 59.22 2.38 -2.61
C LYS A 9 57.94 1.60 -2.93
N ASN A 10 58.06 0.27 -2.98
CA ASN A 10 56.92 -0.65 -3.01
C ASN A 10 56.58 -1.09 -1.59
N THR A 11 55.39 -0.75 -1.10
CA THR A 11 54.78 -1.37 0.09
C THR A 11 53.43 -1.85 -0.37
N GLU A 12 53.40 -3.06 -0.94
CA GLU A 12 52.19 -3.62 -1.53
C GLU A 12 51.12 -3.79 -0.44
N PRO A 13 49.92 -3.23 -0.62
CA PRO A 13 48.79 -3.52 0.24
C PRO A 13 48.51 -5.02 0.21
N ARG A 14 48.41 -5.69 1.36
CA ARG A 14 47.85 -7.05 1.44
C ARG A 14 46.36 -6.94 1.16
N PHE A 15 45.96 -7.30 -0.05
CA PHE A 15 44.57 -7.33 -0.46
C PHE A 15 43.87 -8.49 0.26
N VAL A 16 42.93 -8.17 1.15
CA VAL A 16 41.93 -9.11 1.66
C VAL A 16 40.73 -8.97 0.75
N GLU A 17 40.53 -9.96 -0.10
CA GLU A 17 39.38 -10.00 -1.02
C GLU A 17 38.21 -10.66 -0.30
N ALA A 18 37.13 -9.89 -0.09
CA ALA A 18 35.90 -10.36 0.50
C ALA A 18 34.76 -10.12 -0.48
N THR A 19 34.14 -11.20 -0.95
CA THR A 19 32.97 -11.13 -1.82
C THR A 19 31.71 -11.20 -0.97
N VAL A 20 30.95 -10.11 -0.93
CA VAL A 20 29.67 -10.04 -0.21
C VAL A 20 28.53 -9.95 -1.22
N HIS A 21 27.69 -10.98 -1.25
CA HIS A 21 26.46 -10.99 -2.03
C HIS A 21 25.30 -10.53 -1.17
N MET A 22 24.70 -9.39 -1.52
CA MET A 22 23.53 -8.84 -0.85
C MET A 22 22.39 -8.74 -1.85
N THR A 23 21.21 -9.21 -1.45
CA THR A 23 19.97 -8.99 -2.22
C THR A 23 19.02 -8.19 -1.33
N PHE A 24 18.59 -7.05 -1.84
CA PHE A 24 17.69 -6.14 -1.14
C PHE A 24 16.31 -6.22 -1.79
N SER A 25 15.28 -6.39 -0.97
CA SER A 25 13.88 -6.29 -1.37
C SER A 25 13.22 -5.11 -0.66
N GLN A 26 12.18 -4.56 -1.28
CA GLN A 26 11.52 -3.37 -0.77
C GLN A 26 10.71 -3.68 0.49
N PHE A 27 10.92 -2.90 1.54
CA PHE A 27 10.16 -2.96 2.78
C PHE A 27 8.69 -2.56 2.55
N GLN A 28 7.74 -3.46 2.84
CA GLN A 28 6.29 -3.23 2.65
C GLN A 28 5.67 -2.80 3.98
N ILE A 29 5.70 -1.50 4.26
CA ILE A 29 4.92 -0.89 5.34
C ILE A 29 3.84 0.02 4.73
N PRO A 30 2.58 -0.08 5.20
CA PRO A 30 1.99 -1.10 6.07
C PRO A 30 1.56 -2.34 5.25
N PRO A 31 1.36 -3.51 5.89
CA PRO A 31 0.95 -4.76 5.22
C PRO A 31 -0.49 -4.75 4.69
N VAL A 32 -1.21 -3.62 4.81
CA VAL A 32 -2.58 -3.44 4.31
C VAL A 32 -2.51 -2.64 3.03
N ARG A 33 -2.90 -3.29 1.94
CA ARG A 33 -2.90 -2.65 0.64
C ARG A 33 -4.13 -1.78 0.46
N ASP A 34 -5.33 -2.33 0.59
CA ASP A 34 -6.54 -1.61 0.13
C ASP A 34 -7.59 -1.44 1.24
N ALA A 35 -8.01 -2.51 1.95
CA ALA A 35 -8.94 -2.39 3.07
C ALA A 35 -8.74 -3.41 4.21
N LEU A 36 -9.24 -3.06 5.40
CA LEU A 36 -9.46 -3.95 6.54
C LEU A 36 -10.93 -3.94 6.95
N ILE A 37 -11.54 -5.11 7.13
CA ILE A 37 -12.89 -5.26 7.71
C ILE A 37 -12.71 -5.79 9.13
N ILE A 38 -13.25 -5.08 10.11
CA ILE A 38 -12.98 -5.32 11.53
C ILE A 38 -14.26 -5.74 12.23
N GLY A 39 -14.23 -6.91 12.88
CA GLY A 39 -15.32 -7.40 13.70
C GLY A 39 -15.46 -6.64 15.03
N ARG A 40 -16.68 -6.60 15.58
CA ARG A 40 -17.00 -5.87 16.83
C ARG A 40 -16.23 -6.29 18.07
N ARG A 41 -15.65 -7.48 18.05
CA ARG A 41 -14.84 -8.09 19.11
C ARG A 41 -13.43 -8.44 18.64
N ALA A 42 -12.96 -7.80 17.58
CA ALA A 42 -11.59 -7.97 17.11
C ALA A 42 -10.59 -7.73 18.26
N PRO A 43 -9.49 -8.51 18.35
CA PRO A 43 -8.45 -8.32 19.36
C PRO A 43 -7.86 -6.91 19.39
N ILE A 44 -7.85 -6.25 18.23
CA ILE A 44 -7.48 -4.85 18.07
C ILE A 44 -8.67 -4.14 17.40
N GLY A 45 -9.33 -3.26 18.13
CA GLY A 45 -10.50 -2.52 17.61
C GLY A 45 -10.14 -1.49 16.54
N SER A 46 -11.17 -1.04 15.82
CA SER A 46 -11.01 -0.20 14.61
C SER A 46 -10.20 1.08 14.84
N ASN A 47 -10.40 1.75 15.97
CA ASN A 47 -9.68 2.97 16.35
C ASN A 47 -8.18 2.75 16.53
N ALA A 48 -7.77 1.62 17.11
CA ALA A 48 -6.35 1.34 17.33
C ALA A 48 -5.63 0.99 16.03
N LEU A 49 -6.29 0.22 15.16
CA LEU A 49 -5.78 -0.08 13.81
C LEU A 49 -5.67 1.19 12.96
N GLN A 50 -6.68 2.07 13.00
CA GLN A 50 -6.62 3.35 12.28
C GLN A 50 -5.41 4.18 12.72
N ARG A 51 -5.20 4.35 14.04
CA ARG A 51 -4.03 5.08 14.56
C ARG A 51 -2.71 4.47 14.11
N ALA A 52 -2.62 3.14 14.12
CA ALA A 52 -1.42 2.45 13.64
C ALA A 52 -1.17 2.72 12.14
N LEU A 53 -2.23 2.67 11.32
CA LEU A 53 -2.13 3.02 9.90
C LEU A 53 -1.78 4.49 9.71
N ASP A 54 -2.36 5.41 10.47
CA ASP A 54 -2.06 6.85 10.36
C ASP A 54 -0.61 7.20 10.73
N VAL A 55 0.01 6.46 11.65
CA VAL A 55 1.45 6.62 11.95
C VAL A 55 2.33 6.23 10.76
N LEU A 56 1.91 5.22 9.99
CA LEU A 56 2.69 4.65 8.89
C LEU A 56 2.36 5.31 7.54
N MET A 57 1.09 5.69 7.36
CA MET A 57 0.49 6.27 6.16
C MET A 57 -0.55 7.33 6.55
N PRO A 58 -0.10 8.53 6.95
CA PRO A 58 -1.01 9.58 7.38
C PRO A 58 -2.10 9.87 6.35
N GLU A 59 -3.35 9.91 6.81
CA GLU A 59 -4.52 10.32 6.00
C GLU A 59 -4.79 9.44 4.76
N GLN A 60 -4.21 8.23 4.68
CA GLN A 60 -4.41 7.35 3.54
C GLN A 60 -5.60 6.41 3.69
N PHE A 61 -6.08 6.21 4.92
CA PHE A 61 -7.19 5.32 5.21
C PHE A 61 -8.32 6.07 5.89
N ARG A 62 -9.54 5.81 5.42
CA ARG A 62 -10.77 6.26 6.06
C ARG A 62 -11.34 5.13 6.90
N ARG A 63 -11.70 5.43 8.14
CA ARG A 63 -12.56 4.56 8.95
C ARG A 63 -14.02 4.85 8.66
N ILE A 64 -14.75 3.82 8.27
CA ILE A 64 -16.19 3.87 7.99
C ILE A 64 -16.86 2.93 8.98
N GLU A 65 -17.66 3.48 9.88
CA GLU A 65 -18.46 2.69 10.82
C GLU A 65 -19.61 2.01 10.08
N VAL A 66 -19.91 0.77 10.45
CA VAL A 66 -20.95 -0.03 9.79
C VAL A 66 -22.01 -0.42 10.81
N ASP A 67 -23.27 -0.18 10.46
CA ASP A 67 -24.41 -0.72 11.20
C ASP A 67 -24.64 -2.19 10.82
N HIS A 68 -23.87 -3.09 11.43
CA HIS A 68 -23.97 -4.53 11.19
C HIS A 68 -23.78 -5.33 12.49
N PRO A 69 -24.46 -6.46 12.72
CA PRO A 69 -24.32 -7.23 13.97
C PRO A 69 -22.90 -7.76 14.23
N ILE A 70 -22.15 -8.07 13.17
CA ILE A 70 -20.82 -8.70 13.28
C ILE A 70 -19.67 -7.69 13.07
N ILE A 71 -19.88 -6.69 12.20
CA ILE A 71 -18.83 -5.80 11.71
C ILE A 71 -18.90 -4.48 12.47
N GLU A 72 -17.77 -4.01 12.97
CA GLU A 72 -17.63 -2.72 13.63
C GLU A 72 -17.43 -1.59 12.61
N ALA A 73 -16.43 -1.77 11.75
CA ALA A 73 -15.96 -0.76 10.84
C ALA A 73 -15.14 -1.36 9.71
N ILE A 74 -14.96 -0.58 8.65
CA ILE A 74 -14.02 -0.84 7.57
C ILE A 74 -13.00 0.29 7.52
N LEU A 75 -11.72 -0.05 7.47
CA LEU A 75 -10.65 0.88 7.10
C LEU A 75 -10.41 0.72 5.60
N VAL A 76 -10.67 1.74 4.80
CA VAL A 76 -10.55 1.69 3.34
C VAL A 76 -9.60 2.77 2.86
N ARG A 77 -8.76 2.45 1.88
CA ARG A 77 -7.86 3.43 1.27
C ARG A 77 -8.66 4.56 0.60
N GLU A 78 -8.32 5.80 0.94
CA GLU A 78 -8.93 7.02 0.39
C GLU A 78 -8.88 7.06 -1.14
N SER A 79 -7.82 6.52 -1.76
CA SER A 79 -7.72 6.45 -3.23
C SER A 79 -8.76 5.58 -3.89
N ASP A 80 -9.25 4.54 -3.22
CA ASP A 80 -10.23 3.62 -3.79
C ASP A 80 -11.63 4.22 -3.68
N LEU A 81 -11.92 4.88 -2.56
CA LEU A 81 -13.14 5.69 -2.39
C LEU A 81 -13.27 6.84 -3.40
N ARG A 82 -12.15 7.32 -3.97
CA ARG A 82 -12.17 8.33 -5.04
C ARG A 82 -12.48 7.76 -6.43
N LYS A 83 -12.28 6.45 -6.65
CA LYS A 83 -12.46 5.81 -7.97
C LYS A 83 -13.88 5.29 -8.19
N VAL A 84 -14.59 4.97 -7.11
CA VAL A 84 -15.92 4.35 -7.16
C VAL A 84 -16.85 4.97 -6.10
N PRO A 85 -18.19 4.92 -6.27
CA PRO A 85 -19.11 5.41 -5.25
C PRO A 85 -18.90 4.71 -3.90
N ALA A 86 -18.56 5.49 -2.87
CA ALA A 86 -18.13 4.98 -1.57
C ALA A 86 -19.17 4.06 -0.93
N GLU A 87 -20.44 4.45 -0.93
CA GLU A 87 -21.52 3.70 -0.28
C GLU A 87 -21.71 2.32 -0.94
N ARG A 88 -21.65 2.27 -2.28
CA ARG A 88 -21.76 1.00 -3.03
C ARG A 88 -20.56 0.09 -2.77
N PHE A 89 -19.37 0.67 -2.73
CA PHE A 89 -18.15 -0.08 -2.49
C PHE A 89 -18.11 -0.66 -1.07
N VAL A 90 -18.46 0.14 -0.06
CA VAL A 90 -18.59 -0.33 1.32
C VAL A 90 -19.64 -1.43 1.44
N SER A 91 -20.81 -1.25 0.83
CA SER A 91 -21.88 -2.27 0.86
C SER A 91 -21.40 -3.60 0.26
N LEU A 92 -20.68 -3.56 -0.87
CA LEU A 92 -20.07 -4.74 -1.49
C LEU A 92 -19.09 -5.45 -0.55
N LEU A 93 -18.25 -4.70 0.16
CA LEU A 93 -17.29 -5.26 1.12
C LEU A 93 -18.00 -5.93 2.30
N VAL A 94 -19.04 -5.29 2.84
CA VAL A 94 -19.88 -5.87 3.91
C VAL A 94 -20.55 -7.15 3.42
N ASP A 95 -21.16 -7.13 2.22
CA ASP A 95 -21.90 -8.26 1.68
C ASP A 95 -21.02 -9.49 1.45
N ALA A 96 -19.78 -9.27 1.01
CA ALA A 96 -18.81 -10.34 0.83
C ALA A 96 -18.32 -10.92 2.17
N ALA A 97 -18.11 -10.04 3.17
CA ALA A 97 -17.52 -10.44 4.44
C ALA A 97 -18.50 -11.09 5.42
N GLN A 98 -19.77 -10.67 5.43
CA GLN A 98 -20.75 -11.07 6.46
C GLN A 98 -20.94 -12.59 6.59
N ASN A 99 -20.69 -13.35 5.53
CA ASN A 99 -20.89 -14.81 5.51
C ASN A 99 -19.61 -15.61 5.79
N ILE A 100 -18.45 -14.95 5.92
CA ILE A 100 -17.14 -15.61 6.03
C ILE A 100 -16.33 -15.14 7.25
N MET A 101 -16.84 -14.18 8.03
CA MET A 101 -16.20 -13.65 9.23
C MET A 101 -17.10 -13.75 10.45
N ASP A 102 -16.49 -13.84 11.64
CA ASP A 102 -17.15 -13.65 12.92
C ASP A 102 -16.74 -12.34 13.62
N GLU A 103 -17.35 -12.05 14.78
CA GLU A 103 -17.14 -10.79 15.49
C GLU A 103 -15.68 -10.56 15.91
N ARG A 104 -14.84 -11.60 16.00
CA ARG A 104 -13.43 -11.53 16.45
C ARG A 104 -12.44 -11.38 15.30
N ASP A 105 -12.89 -11.46 14.05
CA ASP A 105 -12.00 -11.42 12.90
C ASP A 105 -11.57 -9.99 12.53
N VAL A 106 -10.39 -9.93 11.90
CA VAL A 106 -9.94 -8.77 11.11
C VAL A 106 -9.55 -9.30 9.74
N LEU A 107 -10.36 -9.01 8.73
CA LEU A 107 -10.09 -9.46 7.37
C LEU A 107 -9.30 -8.39 6.61
N ARG A 108 -8.21 -8.81 5.97
CA ARG A 108 -7.53 -8.01 4.94
C ARG A 108 -8.21 -8.22 3.60
N VAL A 109 -8.48 -7.13 2.91
CA VAL A 109 -9.02 -7.15 1.55
C VAL A 109 -8.04 -6.44 0.62
N ASP A 110 -7.64 -7.16 -0.42
CA ASP A 110 -6.86 -6.61 -1.53
C ASP A 110 -7.84 -6.34 -2.69
N VAL A 111 -7.89 -5.10 -3.16
CA VAL A 111 -8.88 -4.64 -4.14
C VAL A 111 -8.15 -4.14 -5.39
N ASN A 112 -8.50 -4.71 -6.54
CA ASN A 112 -8.01 -4.23 -7.83
C ASN A 112 -9.15 -3.51 -8.57
N ILE A 113 -9.10 -2.18 -8.60
CA ILE A 113 -10.06 -1.34 -9.33
C ILE A 113 -9.47 -0.97 -10.69
N GLU A 114 -10.06 -1.47 -11.76
CA GLU A 114 -9.73 -1.13 -13.15
C GLU A 114 -10.87 -0.30 -13.75
N ILE A 115 -10.55 0.88 -14.28
CA ILE A 115 -11.52 1.80 -14.90
C ILE A 115 -11.20 1.92 -16.39
N THR A 116 -12.15 1.52 -17.23
CA THR A 116 -12.05 1.69 -18.69
C THR A 116 -12.94 2.85 -19.13
N ALA A 117 -12.36 3.84 -19.79
CA ALA A 117 -13.09 4.95 -20.39
C ALA A 117 -13.07 4.82 -21.91
N ILE A 118 -14.24 4.94 -22.54
CA ILE A 118 -14.39 5.02 -23.99
C ILE A 118 -15.03 6.37 -24.29
N ALA A 119 -14.32 7.22 -25.02
CA ALA A 119 -14.83 8.51 -25.47
C ALA A 119 -15.07 8.48 -26.98
N GLN A 120 -16.24 8.95 -27.40
CA GLN A 120 -16.50 9.26 -28.80
C GLN A 120 -16.38 10.77 -28.97
N LEU A 121 -15.47 11.19 -29.86
CA LEU A 121 -15.26 12.59 -30.20
C LEU A 121 -15.79 12.83 -31.61
N THR A 122 -16.66 13.81 -31.75
CA THR A 122 -17.12 14.31 -33.05
C THR A 122 -16.48 15.68 -33.26
N PHE A 123 -15.82 15.86 -34.41
CA PHE A 123 -15.22 17.12 -34.80
C PHE A 123 -15.89 17.62 -36.08
N ASP A 124 -16.29 18.89 -36.10
CA ASP A 124 -16.71 19.56 -37.33
C ASP A 124 -15.44 19.91 -38.13
N GLY A 125 -15.35 19.42 -39.37
CA GLY A 125 -14.17 19.54 -40.24
C GLY A 125 -13.89 20.94 -40.78
N ASN A 126 -14.46 22.00 -40.20
CA ASN A 126 -14.24 23.37 -40.60
C ASN A 126 -13.42 24.12 -39.54
N SER A 127 -12.10 23.98 -39.65
CA SER A 127 -11.14 24.88 -38.99
C SER A 127 -10.55 25.79 -40.06
N ASP A 128 -10.70 27.10 -39.88
CA ASP A 128 -9.97 28.16 -40.58
C ASP A 128 -8.44 28.02 -40.41
#